data_AF-J1S083-F1
#
_entry.id   AF-J1S083-F1
#
_cell.length_a   1.000
_cell.length_b   1.000
_cell.length_c   1.000
_cell.angle_alpha   90.00
_cell.angle_beta   90.00
_cell.angle_gamma   90.00
#
_symmetry.space_group_name_H-M   'P 1'
#
loop_
_entity.id
_entity.type
_entity.pdbx_description
1 polymer ?
#
loop_
_entity_poly.entity_id
_entity_poly.type
_entity_poly.pdbx_seq_one_letter_code
_entity_poly.pdbx_strand_id
1 'polypeptide(L)'
;RRWIAGASGVTLAAAGALAALAPPHSVPALAAALVLLGLGWNFGLVSGTALVIDALPPTRRASGQGLVDVGIALAGAVGGLSSGLVVVLGGYRTLALAGGLLALAVIPVLGWAARRPAPARTAPAAPRTEAERT
;
A
#
# COMPACT_ATOMS: atom_id res chain seq x y z
N ARG A 1 -1.48 -5.58 -10.91
CA ARG A 1 -1.77 -4.73 -9.72
C ARG A 1 -0.94 -5.12 -8.50
N ARG A 2 -0.97 -6.38 -8.02
CA ARG A 2 -0.16 -6.81 -6.85
C ARG A 2 1.36 -6.63 -7.02
N TRP A 3 1.89 -6.89 -8.21
CA TRP A 3 3.32 -6.67 -8.50
C TRP A 3 3.71 -5.18 -8.42
N ILE A 4 2.86 -4.28 -8.91
CA ILE A 4 3.04 -2.82 -8.82
C ILE A 4 3.01 -2.37 -7.35
N ALA A 5 2.11 -2.93 -6.55
CA ALA A 5 2.08 -2.68 -5.11
C ALA A 5 3.36 -3.17 -4.40
N GLY A 6 3.90 -4.33 -4.80
CA GLY A 6 5.20 -4.80 -4.30
C GLY A 6 6.35 -3.89 -4.71
N ALA A 7 6.35 -3.42 -5.97
CA ALA A 7 7.35 -2.48 -6.48
C ALA A 7 7.33 -1.15 -5.72
N SER A 8 6.15 -0.66 -5.30
CA SER A 8 6.04 0.53 -4.45
C SER A 8 6.87 0.41 -3.18
N GLY A 9 6.74 -0.70 -2.43
CA GLY A 9 7.49 -0.91 -1.19
C GLY A 9 9.00 -0.93 -1.42
N VAL A 10 9.47 -1.60 -2.48
CA VAL A 10 10.89 -1.64 -2.86
C VAL A 10 11.41 -0.26 -3.25
N THR A 11 10.67 0.49 -4.08
CA THR A 11 11.07 1.82 -4.52
C THR A 11 11.11 2.82 -3.36
N LEU A 12 10.14 2.76 -2.44
CA LEU A 12 10.11 3.59 -1.23
C LEU A 12 11.27 3.26 -0.28
N ALA A 13 11.59 1.97 -0.11
CA ALA A 13 12.75 1.55 0.68
C ALA A 13 14.08 2.05 0.06
N ALA A 14 14.20 1.98 -1.28
CA ALA A 14 15.35 2.52 -1.99
C ALA A 14 15.46 4.04 -1.83
N ALA A 15 14.35 4.77 -1.91
CA ALA A 15 14.32 6.21 -1.65
C ALA A 15 14.80 6.55 -0.23
N GLY A 16 14.31 5.83 0.79
CA GLY A 16 14.72 6.01 2.18
C GLY A 16 16.20 5.69 2.41
N ALA A 17 16.71 4.61 1.84
CA ALA A 17 18.12 4.25 1.90
C ALA A 17 19.00 5.31 1.21
N LEU A 18 18.61 5.78 0.03
CA LEU A 18 19.35 6.80 -0.71
C LEU A 18 19.35 8.14 0.03
N ALA A 19 18.22 8.55 0.60
CA ALA A 19 18.14 9.74 1.44
C ALA A 19 19.00 9.63 2.72
N ALA A 20 19.06 8.45 3.33
CA ALA A 20 19.83 8.21 4.55
C ALA A 20 21.35 8.14 4.32
N LEU A 21 21.77 7.69 3.14
CA LEU A 21 23.17 7.54 2.74
C LEU A 21 23.71 8.76 1.98
N ALA A 22 22.82 9.66 1.53
CA ALA A 22 23.20 10.87 0.82
C ALA A 22 24.09 11.76 1.70
N PRO A 23 25.18 12.35 1.14
CA PRO A 23 25.94 13.37 1.84
C PRO A 23 25.02 14.55 2.23
N PRO A 24 25.16 15.14 3.43
CA PRO A 24 24.25 16.17 3.93
C PRO A 24 24.08 17.40 3.02
N HIS A 25 25.07 17.66 2.17
CA HIS A 25 25.12 18.82 1.28
C HIS A 25 24.85 18.47 -0.20
N SER A 26 24.58 17.19 -0.51
CA SER A 26 24.38 16.75 -1.89
C SER A 26 22.93 16.91 -2.32
N VAL A 27 22.62 18.10 -2.85
CA VAL A 27 21.30 18.42 -3.44
C VAL A 27 20.89 17.39 -4.52
N PRO A 28 21.78 16.96 -5.45
CA PRO A 28 21.39 15.98 -6.47
C PRO A 28 20.98 14.63 -5.90
N ALA A 29 21.67 14.15 -4.85
CA ALA A 29 21.32 12.89 -4.20
C ALA A 29 19.95 12.98 -3.51
N LEU A 30 19.69 14.07 -2.78
CA LEU A 30 18.39 14.29 -2.16
C LEU A 30 17.27 14.44 -3.20
N ALA A 31 17.53 15.13 -4.31
CA ALA A 31 16.57 15.24 -5.41
C ALA A 31 16.24 13.87 -6.02
N ALA A 32 17.24 13.02 -6.26
CA ALA A 32 17.02 11.65 -6.72
C ALA A 32 16.18 10.84 -5.71
N ALA A 33 16.43 11.00 -4.41
CA ALA A 33 15.65 10.37 -3.36
C ALA A 33 14.18 10.79 -3.41
N LEU A 34 13.92 12.10 -3.58
CA LEU A 34 12.57 12.66 -3.69
C LEU A 34 11.85 12.18 -4.95
N VAL A 35 12.56 12.06 -6.08
CA VAL A 35 11.99 11.48 -7.30
C VAL A 35 11.58 10.03 -7.07
N LEU A 36 12.45 9.21 -6.48
CA LEU A 36 12.13 7.81 -6.13
C LEU A 36 10.97 7.73 -5.14
N LEU A 37 10.95 8.60 -4.14
CA LEU A 37 9.86 8.70 -3.17
C LEU A 37 8.52 8.97 -3.86
N GLY A 38 8.50 9.94 -4.79
CA GLY A 38 7.32 10.26 -5.60
C GLY A 38 6.86 9.09 -6.48
N LEU A 39 7.79 8.38 -7.14
CA LEU A 39 7.48 7.18 -7.92
C LEU A 39 6.87 6.07 -7.07
N GLY A 40 7.52 5.75 -5.93
CA GLY A 40 7.05 4.72 -5.01
C GLY A 40 5.67 5.04 -4.42
N TRP A 41 5.44 6.30 -4.05
CA TRP A 41 4.15 6.78 -3.56
C TRP A 41 3.04 6.61 -4.59
N ASN A 42 3.28 7.03 -5.85
CA ASN A 42 2.29 6.88 -6.93
C ASN A 42 1.97 5.41 -7.22
N PHE A 43 2.97 4.54 -7.27
CA PHE A 43 2.74 3.10 -7.44
C PHE A 43 1.87 2.55 -6.31
N GLY A 44 2.13 2.96 -5.06
CA GLY A 44 1.38 2.53 -3.88
C GLY A 44 -0.07 2.99 -3.94
N LEU A 45 -0.32 4.29 -4.15
CA LEU A 45 -1.66 4.84 -4.20
C LEU A 45 -2.49 4.28 -5.36
N VAL A 46 -1.96 4.28 -6.59
CA VAL A 46 -2.71 3.84 -7.77
C VAL A 46 -3.00 2.34 -7.72
N SER A 47 -2.01 1.53 -7.33
CA SER A 47 -2.22 0.09 -7.26
C SER A 47 -3.06 -0.32 -6.04
N GLY A 48 -2.86 0.32 -4.89
CA GLY A 48 -3.57 0.05 -3.64
C GLY A 48 -5.05 0.38 -3.71
N THR A 49 -5.39 1.60 -4.17
CA THR A 49 -6.79 2.02 -4.38
C THR A 49 -7.48 1.06 -5.34
N ALA A 50 -6.85 0.72 -6.47
CA ALA A 50 -7.41 -0.22 -7.42
C ALA A 50 -7.64 -1.62 -6.83
N LEU A 51 -6.73 -2.14 -6.00
CA LEU A 51 -6.92 -3.44 -5.33
C LEU A 51 -8.12 -3.43 -4.38
N VAL A 52 -8.35 -2.33 -3.66
CA VAL A 52 -9.50 -2.19 -2.74
C VAL A 52 -10.80 -2.06 -3.53
N ILE A 53 -10.82 -1.20 -4.54
CA ILE A 53 -12.02 -0.91 -5.35
C ILE A 53 -12.44 -2.12 -6.20
N ASP A 54 -11.48 -2.86 -6.76
CA ASP A 54 -11.76 -4.08 -7.55
C ASP A 54 -12.40 -5.19 -6.69
N ALA A 55 -12.15 -5.20 -5.38
CA ALA A 55 -12.75 -6.16 -4.45
C ALA A 55 -14.20 -5.82 -4.04
N LEU A 56 -14.69 -4.62 -4.39
CA LEU A 56 -16.02 -4.13 -4.01
C LEU A 56 -17.02 -4.27 -5.16
N PRO A 57 -18.30 -4.60 -4.86
CA PRO A 57 -19.36 -4.54 -5.86
C PRO A 57 -19.57 -3.10 -6.35
N PRO A 58 -20.02 -2.87 -7.59
CA PRO A 58 -20.11 -1.54 -8.19
C PRO A 58 -20.84 -0.50 -7.33
N THR A 59 -21.93 -0.91 -6.65
CA THR A 59 -22.75 -0.06 -5.78
C THR A 59 -22.02 0.47 -4.55
N ARG A 60 -20.91 -0.17 -4.12
CA ARG A 60 -20.14 0.22 -2.93
C ARG A 60 -18.78 0.87 -3.25
N ARG A 61 -18.42 1.01 -4.53
CA ARG A 61 -17.10 1.55 -4.93
C ARG A 61 -16.89 2.99 -4.48
N ALA A 62 -17.93 3.84 -4.59
CA ALA A 62 -17.84 5.24 -4.15
C ALA A 62 -17.55 5.36 -2.65
N SER A 63 -18.29 4.64 -1.80
CA SER A 63 -18.03 4.60 -0.36
C SER A 63 -16.68 3.99 -0.02
N GLY A 64 -16.25 2.97 -0.78
CA GLY A 64 -14.92 2.37 -0.67
C GLY A 64 -13.80 3.38 -0.94
N GLN A 65 -13.95 4.22 -1.98
CA GLN A 65 -12.97 5.26 -2.29
C GLN A 65 -12.89 6.30 -1.17
N GLY A 66 -14.02 6.76 -0.65
CA GLY A 66 -14.03 7.69 0.48
C GLY A 66 -13.36 7.13 1.73
N LEU A 67 -13.54 5.83 2.03
CA LEU A 67 -12.84 5.18 3.14
C LEU A 67 -11.32 5.11 2.92
N VAL A 68 -10.88 4.85 1.69
CA VAL A 68 -9.46 4.86 1.33
C VAL A 68 -8.88 6.26 1.49
N ASP A 69 -9.59 7.29 1.02
CA ASP A 69 -9.14 8.68 1.11
C ASP A 69 -9.01 9.14 2.57
N VAL A 70 -9.98 8.79 3.43
CA VAL A 70 -9.90 9.01 4.88
C VAL A 70 -8.72 8.28 5.50
N GLY A 71 -8.49 7.03 5.11
CA GLY A 71 -7.35 6.24 5.56
C GLY A 71 -6.01 6.88 5.20
N ILE A 72 -5.88 7.40 3.98
CA ILE A 72 -4.69 8.12 3.51
C ILE A 72 -4.51 9.41 4.32
N ALA A 73 -5.58 10.19 4.53
CA ALA A 73 -5.52 11.42 5.31
C ALA A 73 -5.09 11.17 6.76
N LEU A 74 -5.67 10.15 7.40
CA LEU A 74 -5.33 9.78 8.78
C LEU A 74 -3.88 9.28 8.88
N ALA A 75 -3.45 8.41 7.96
CA ALA A 75 -2.07 7.95 7.90
C ALA A 75 -1.08 9.11 7.69
N GLY A 76 -1.45 10.08 6.83
CA GLY A 76 -0.68 11.31 6.60
C GLY A 76 -0.58 12.17 7.86
N ALA A 77 -1.68 12.34 8.60
CA ALA A 77 -1.69 13.11 9.85
C ALA A 77 -0.82 12.44 10.94
N VAL A 78 -0.98 11.13 11.15
CA VAL A 78 -0.19 10.36 12.12
C VAL A 78 1.29 10.33 11.73
N GLY A 79 1.57 10.09 10.45
CA GLY A 79 2.93 10.11 9.91
C GLY A 79 3.59 11.48 10.06
N GLY A 80 2.86 12.55 9.73
CA GLY A 80 3.33 13.93 9.89
C GLY A 80 3.66 14.27 11.35
N LEU A 81 2.73 13.99 12.28
CA LEU A 81 2.93 14.24 13.71
C LEU A 81 4.10 13.42 14.28
N SER A 82 4.19 12.13 13.95
CA SER A 82 5.27 11.27 14.42
C SER A 82 6.63 11.62 13.79
N SER A 83 6.65 12.12 12.55
CA SER A 83 7.90 12.47 11.86
C SER A 83 8.72 13.51 12.61
N GLY A 84 8.07 14.52 13.20
CA GLY A 84 8.74 15.56 13.99
C GLY A 84 9.42 14.98 15.23
N LEU A 85 8.72 14.10 15.95
CA LEU A 85 9.29 13.41 17.12
C LEU A 85 10.49 12.55 16.73
N VAL A 86 10.40 11.80 15.64
CA VAL A 86 11.50 10.97 15.14
C VAL A 86 12.71 11.83 14.76
N VAL A 87 12.50 12.98 14.11
CA VAL A 87 13.59 13.89 13.74
C VAL A 87 14.22 14.53 14.98
N VAL A 88 13.45 14.92 15.98
CA VAL A 88 13.98 15.47 17.24
C VAL A 88 14.83 14.44 17.98
N LEU A 89 14.41 13.18 18.01
CA LEU A 89 15.11 12.13 18.76
C LEU A 89 16.27 11.47 18.01
N GLY A 90 16.19 11.40 16.67
CA GLY A 90 17.14 10.61 15.86
C GLY A 90 17.56 11.24 14.54
N GLY A 91 17.09 12.45 14.21
CA GLY A 91 17.43 13.17 12.99
C GLY A 91 16.82 12.60 11.69
N TYR A 92 17.07 13.29 10.57
CA TYR A 92 16.53 12.95 9.25
C TYR A 92 16.95 11.56 8.74
N ARG A 93 18.18 11.11 9.07
CA ARG A 93 18.66 9.77 8.68
C ARG A 93 17.78 8.67 9.27
N THR A 94 17.43 8.80 10.55
CA THR A 94 16.57 7.84 11.25
C THR A 94 15.16 7.86 10.69
N LEU A 95 14.62 9.05 10.40
CA LEU A 95 13.32 9.19 9.75
C LEU A 95 13.28 8.50 8.38
N ALA A 96 14.30 8.72 7.54
CA ALA A 96 14.39 8.14 6.20
C ALA A 96 14.47 6.61 6.23
N LEU A 97 15.31 6.05 7.11
CA LEU A 97 15.43 4.59 7.27
C LEU A 97 14.16 3.97 7.86
N ALA A 98 13.57 4.58 8.89
CA ALA A 98 12.34 4.09 9.50
C ALA A 98 11.18 4.07 8.51
N GLY A 99 11.01 5.15 7.74
CA GLY A 99 10.00 5.21 6.67
C GLY A 99 10.25 4.19 5.56
N GLY A 100 11.51 4.04 5.12
CA GLY A 100 11.88 3.05 4.10
C GLY A 100 11.64 1.60 4.56
N LEU A 101 12.00 1.27 5.80
CA LEU A 101 11.74 -0.05 6.39
C LEU A 101 10.24 -0.31 6.56
N LEU A 102 9.48 0.68 7.01
CA LEU A 102 8.03 0.58 7.12
C LEU A 102 7.38 0.29 5.77
N ALA A 103 7.88 0.88 4.67
CA ALA A 103 7.39 0.63 3.33
C ALA A 103 7.56 -0.84 2.88
N LEU A 104 8.58 -1.55 3.38
CA LEU A 104 8.77 -2.97 3.07
C LEU A 104 7.67 -3.86 3.64
N ALA A 105 6.92 -3.40 4.66
CA ALA A 105 5.79 -4.13 5.23
C ALA A 105 4.68 -4.39 4.19
N VAL A 106 4.64 -3.66 3.08
CA VAL A 106 3.72 -3.91 1.97
C VAL A 106 3.90 -5.33 1.37
N ILE A 107 5.13 -5.83 1.30
CA ILE A 107 5.45 -7.13 0.68
C ILE A 107 4.82 -8.31 1.43
N PRO A 108 5.05 -8.51 2.75
CA PRO A 108 4.43 -9.60 3.48
C PRO A 108 2.91 -9.46 3.55
N VAL A 109 2.36 -8.24 3.62
CA VAL A 109 0.91 -7.99 3.59
C VAL A 109 0.28 -8.49 2.28
N LEU A 110 0.92 -8.18 1.14
CA LEU A 110 0.48 -8.70 -0.17
C LEU A 110 0.59 -10.22 -0.25
N GLY A 111 1.67 -10.79 0.30
CA GLY A 111 1.87 -12.22 0.39
C GLY A 111 0.77 -12.92 1.20
N TRP A 112 0.35 -12.32 2.32
CA TRP A 112 -0.75 -12.84 3.13
C TRP A 112 -2.11 -12.73 2.44
N ALA A 113 -2.39 -11.59 1.80
CA ALA A 113 -3.63 -11.38 1.06
C ALA A 113 -3.77 -12.35 -0.14
N ALA A 114 -2.66 -12.72 -0.77
CA ALA A 114 -2.65 -13.68 -1.87
C ALA A 114 -2.95 -15.13 -1.43
N ARG A 115 -2.73 -15.47 -0.15
CA ARG A 115 -2.91 -16.81 0.40
C ARG A 115 -4.34 -17.11 0.87
N ARG A 116 -5.25 -16.14 0.89
CA ARG A 116 -6.63 -16.35 1.35
C ARG A 116 -7.40 -17.23 0.35
N PRO A 117 -7.90 -18.41 0.76
CA PRO A 117 -8.70 -19.27 -0.11
C PRO A 117 -9.97 -18.54 -0.56
N ALA A 118 -10.33 -18.68 -1.83
CA ALA A 118 -11.63 -18.21 -2.32
C ALA A 118 -12.74 -18.95 -1.57
N PRO A 119 -13.82 -18.27 -1.12
CA PRO A 119 -14.97 -18.96 -0.56
C PRO A 119 -15.43 -20.03 -1.54
N ALA A 120 -15.58 -21.26 -1.07
CA ALA A 120 -16.09 -22.35 -1.88
C ALA A 120 -17.41 -21.86 -2.50
N ARG A 121 -17.45 -21.76 -3.84
CA ARG A 121 -18.69 -21.57 -4.57
C ARG A 121 -19.57 -22.75 -4.17
N THR A 122 -20.56 -22.51 -3.31
CA THR A 122 -21.67 -23.43 -3.13
C THR A 122 -22.23 -23.67 -4.51
N ALA A 123 -22.02 -24.89 -5.02
CA ALA A 123 -22.50 -25.29 -6.33
C ALA A 123 -24.00 -24.98 -6.41
N PRO A 124 -24.52 -24.49 -7.56
CA PRO A 124 -25.95 -24.33 -7.75
C PRO A 124 -26.62 -25.66 -7.39
N ALA A 125 -27.57 -25.63 -6.46
CA ALA A 125 -28.38 -26.80 -6.16
C ALA A 125 -28.93 -27.30 -7.49
N ALA A 126 -28.57 -28.54 -7.86
CA ALA A 126 -29.01 -29.16 -9.10
C ALA A 126 -30.53 -29.00 -9.21
N PRO A 127 -31.07 -28.65 -10.39
CA PRO A 127 -32.51 -28.57 -10.58
C PRO A 127 -33.10 -29.90 -10.14
N ARG A 128 -34.00 -29.86 -9.14
CA ARG A 128 -34.83 -31.00 -8.79
C ARG A 128 -35.69 -31.28 -10.02
N THR A 129 -35.20 -32.15 -10.90
CA THR A 129 -36.01 -32.74 -11.96
C THR A 129 -37.18 -33.42 -11.25
N GLU A 130 -38.36 -32.81 -11.33
CA GLU A 130 -39.49 -33.37 -12.07
C GLU A 130 -39.57 -34.91 -12.04
N ALA A 131 -39.47 -35.53 -10.86
CA ALA A 131 -39.56 -36.99 -10.68
C ALA A 131 -40.62 -37.37 -9.64
N GLU A 132 -41.47 -36.43 -9.22
CA GLU A 132 -42.46 -36.66 -8.15
C GLU A 132 -43.90 -36.27 -8.53
N ARG A 133 -44.23 -36.26 -9.84
CA ARG A 133 -45.63 -36.13 -10.30
C ARG A 133 -45.91 -37.04 -11.51
N THR A 134 -45.87 -38.35 -11.28
CA THR A 134 -46.62 -39.35 -12.05
C THR A 134 -47.56 -40.06 -11.11
#